data_AF-A0A0T6AWZ4-F1
#
_entry.id   AF-A0A0T6AWZ4-F1
#
_cell.length_a   1.000
_cell.length_b   1.000
_cell.length_c   1.000
_cell.angle_alpha   90.00
_cell.angle_beta   90.00
_cell.angle_gamma   90.00
#
_symmetry.space_group_name_H-M   'P 1'
#
loop_
_entity.id
_entity.type
_entity.pdbx_description
1 polymer ?
#
loop_
_entity_poly.entity_id
_entity_poly.type
_entity_poly.pdbx_seq_one_letter_code
_entity_poly.pdbx_strand_id
1 'polypeptide(L)'
;MPLLDFIGELSNNPYFGAGFGLFGLGAGAALLRKGFQTSLILFRRHYMITLEVPCRDKSYQWLLQWMTHKGAKQTQHLSVETSFEQKDTGYVKTKYDFIPSVGTHFFSYGGTWIRVERTREQHTLDLQMGVPWETVTLTALGRNKSIYFNILEEARQMALKKHEGKTVMYSAMGSEWRPFGHPRKRRPLTSVVLDQGVSERILGDCKEFISNPSWYTDRGIPYRRGKFTQENY
;
A
#
# COMPACT_ATOMS: atom_id res chain seq x y z
N MET A 1 -31.62 39.09 47.71
CA MET A 1 -30.50 38.56 48.50
C MET A 1 -29.54 37.91 47.53
N PRO A 2 -28.31 38.44 47.39
CA PRO A 2 -27.44 38.07 46.29
C PRO A 2 -26.94 36.64 46.49
N LEU A 3 -26.87 35.87 45.41
CA LEU A 3 -26.35 34.48 45.39
C LEU A 3 -25.02 34.31 46.12
N LEU A 4 -24.22 35.38 46.19
CA LEU A 4 -22.95 35.45 46.89
C LEU A 4 -23.07 35.34 48.42
N ASP A 5 -24.11 35.92 49.02
CA ASP A 5 -24.34 35.87 50.47
C ASP A 5 -24.78 34.46 50.89
N PHE A 6 -25.57 33.78 50.05
CA PHE A 6 -26.00 32.39 50.28
C PHE A 6 -24.82 31.41 50.16
N ILE A 7 -23.91 31.64 49.21
CA ILE A 7 -22.67 30.84 49.08
C ILE A 7 -21.74 31.07 50.29
N GLY A 8 -21.69 32.30 50.82
CA GLY A 8 -20.92 32.63 52.03
C GLY A 8 -21.49 31.99 53.31
N GLU A 9 -22.81 31.93 53.47
CA GLU A 9 -23.45 31.27 54.61
C GLU A 9 -23.32 29.73 54.56
N LEU A 10 -23.36 29.12 53.37
CA LEU A 10 -23.11 27.68 53.21
C LEU A 10 -21.63 27.29 53.39
N SER A 11 -20.67 28.17 53.11
CA SER A 11 -19.24 27.86 53.30
C SER A 11 -18.82 27.82 54.77
N ASN A 12 -19.61 28.42 55.67
CA ASN A 12 -19.39 28.38 57.11
C ASN A 12 -19.73 27.02 57.76
N ASN A 13 -20.36 26.09 57.01
CA ASN A 13 -20.63 24.74 57.51
C ASN A 13 -19.53 23.76 57.04
N PRO A 14 -18.75 23.16 57.97
CA PRO A 14 -17.63 22.28 57.63
C PRO A 14 -18.02 21.05 56.81
N TYR A 15 -19.27 20.58 56.92
CA TYR A 15 -19.78 19.47 56.11
C TYR A 15 -20.11 19.89 54.66
N PHE A 16 -20.57 21.12 54.45
CA PHE A 16 -20.83 21.66 53.10
C PHE A 16 -19.54 22.08 52.38
N GLY A 17 -18.53 22.55 53.11
CA GLY A 17 -17.19 22.82 52.56
C GLY A 17 -16.54 21.57 51.95
N ALA A 18 -16.72 20.40 52.58
CA ALA A 18 -16.24 19.12 52.05
C ALA A 18 -16.97 18.70 50.75
N GLY A 19 -18.29 18.91 50.67
CA GLY A 19 -19.08 18.62 49.46
C GLY A 19 -18.76 19.55 48.29
N PHE A 20 -18.56 20.84 48.56
CA PHE A 20 -18.16 21.82 47.54
C PHE A 20 -16.73 21.58 47.03
N GLY A 21 -15.82 21.16 47.91
CA GLY A 21 -14.46 20.74 47.54
C GLY A 21 -14.47 19.52 46.61
N LEU A 22 -15.28 18.51 46.92
CA LEU A 22 -15.43 17.33 46.06
C LEU A 22 -16.05 17.68 44.70
N PHE A 23 -17.09 18.53 44.69
CA PHE A 23 -17.70 19.00 43.46
C PHE A 23 -16.73 19.82 42.61
N GLY A 24 -15.96 20.73 43.21
CA GLY A 24 -14.94 21.53 42.52
C GLY A 24 -13.83 20.67 41.93
N LEU A 25 -13.33 19.67 42.67
CA LEU A 25 -12.37 18.69 42.17
C LEU A 25 -12.96 17.85 41.03
N GLY A 26 -14.22 17.43 41.14
CA GLY A 26 -14.93 16.68 40.10
C GLY A 26 -15.14 17.49 38.82
N ALA A 27 -15.59 18.74 38.94
CA ALA A 27 -15.78 19.66 37.83
C ALA A 27 -14.43 20.01 37.16
N GLY A 28 -13.39 20.27 37.96
CA GLY A 28 -12.03 20.52 37.47
C GLY A 28 -11.47 19.31 36.72
N ALA A 29 -11.59 18.10 37.29
CA ALA A 29 -11.16 16.86 36.63
C ALA A 29 -11.92 16.60 35.32
N ALA A 30 -13.22 16.89 35.29
CA ALA A 30 -14.03 16.75 34.08
C ALA A 30 -13.61 17.74 32.98
N LEU A 31 -13.35 19.01 33.34
CA LEU A 31 -12.86 20.02 32.41
C LEU A 31 -11.46 19.67 31.88
N LEU A 32 -10.55 19.21 32.75
CA LEU A 32 -9.22 18.75 32.34
C LEU A 32 -9.30 17.57 31.39
N ARG A 33 -10.16 16.58 31.67
CA ARG A 33 -10.36 15.42 30.79
C ARG A 33 -10.88 15.86 29.42
N LYS A 34 -11.87 16.74 29.37
CA LYS A 34 -12.45 17.26 28.11
C LYS A 34 -11.45 18.13 27.34
N GLY A 35 -10.67 18.95 28.04
CA GLY A 35 -9.59 19.76 27.48
C GLY A 35 -8.49 18.90 26.88
N PHE A 36 -8.06 17.85 27.59
CA PHE A 36 -7.06 16.90 27.11
C PHE A 36 -7.53 16.13 25.87
N GLN A 37 -8.76 15.61 25.88
CA GLN A 37 -9.35 14.96 24.70
C GLN A 37 -9.40 15.89 23.48
N THR A 38 -9.85 17.13 23.68
CA THR A 38 -9.92 18.14 22.60
C THR A 38 -8.53 18.49 22.09
N SER A 39 -7.55 18.65 23.00
CA SER A 39 -6.16 18.92 22.67
C SER A 39 -5.55 17.80 21.83
N LEU A 40 -5.78 16.53 22.19
CA LEU A 40 -5.31 15.39 21.40
C LEU A 40 -5.93 15.35 19.99
N ILE A 41 -7.22 15.69 19.86
CA ILE A 41 -7.88 15.78 18.55
C ILE A 41 -7.26 16.89 17.69
N LEU A 42 -7.07 18.07 18.28
CA LEU A 42 -6.42 19.20 17.59
C LEU A 42 -4.98 18.88 17.20
N PHE A 43 -4.25 18.16 18.07
CA PHE A 43 -2.90 17.69 17.82
C PHE A 43 -2.88 16.74 16.62
N ARG A 44 -3.73 15.71 16.63
CA ARG A 44 -3.85 14.76 15.51
C ARG A 44 -4.21 15.46 14.19
N ARG A 45 -5.05 16.50 14.25
CA ARG A 45 -5.49 17.25 13.07
C ARG A 45 -4.42 18.20 12.49
N HIS A 46 -3.60 18.82 13.34
CA HIS A 46 -2.68 19.90 12.91
C HIS A 46 -1.20 19.50 12.87
N TYR A 47 -0.81 18.44 13.57
CA TYR A 47 0.59 18.01 13.72
C TYR A 47 0.84 16.58 13.22
N MET A 48 -0.19 15.91 12.71
CA MET A 48 -0.04 14.59 12.10
C MET A 48 -0.60 14.63 10.69
N ILE A 49 0.04 13.86 9.81
CA ILE A 49 -0.44 13.60 8.46
C ILE A 49 -0.80 12.12 8.37
N THR A 50 -1.82 11.82 7.57
CA THR A 50 -2.33 10.46 7.38
C THR A 50 -2.47 10.18 5.88
N LEU A 51 -1.97 9.02 5.43
CA LEU A 51 -2.18 8.50 4.10
C LEU A 51 -2.94 7.18 4.21
N GLU A 52 -4.02 7.04 3.44
CA GLU A 52 -4.81 5.81 3.36
C GLU A 52 -4.62 5.17 2.00
N VAL A 53 -4.25 3.89 1.98
CA VAL A 53 -4.07 3.09 0.77
C VAL A 53 -5.05 1.92 0.80
N PRO A 54 -6.11 1.95 -0.04
CA PRO A 54 -7.09 0.87 -0.11
C PRO A 54 -6.55 -0.35 -0.86
N CYS A 55 -7.07 -1.54 -0.55
CA CYS A 55 -6.66 -2.80 -1.21
C CYS A 55 -6.92 -2.85 -2.73
N ARG A 56 -7.82 -2.00 -3.25
CA ARG A 56 -8.09 -1.89 -4.70
C ARG A 56 -6.99 -1.16 -5.47
N ASP A 57 -6.16 -0.37 -4.79
CA ASP A 57 -5.05 0.32 -5.45
C ASP A 57 -3.87 -0.64 -5.68
N LYS A 58 -3.23 -0.53 -6.84
CA LYS A 58 -2.01 -1.30 -7.19
C LYS A 58 -0.88 -1.02 -6.20
N SER A 59 -0.84 0.20 -5.65
CA SER A 59 0.16 0.62 -4.69
C SER A 59 0.13 -0.19 -3.39
N TYR A 60 -1.00 -0.81 -3.04
CA TYR A 60 -1.17 -1.62 -1.82
C TYR A 60 -0.15 -2.77 -1.72
N GLN A 61 -0.03 -3.55 -2.79
CA GLN A 61 0.89 -4.69 -2.86
C GLN A 61 2.35 -4.25 -2.82
N TRP A 62 2.67 -3.14 -3.50
CA TRP A 62 4.02 -2.59 -3.49
C TRP A 62 4.41 -2.09 -2.11
N LEU A 63 3.49 -1.40 -1.44
CA LEU A 63 3.67 -0.88 -0.09
C LEU A 63 3.92 -2.01 0.92
N LEU A 64 3.11 -3.08 0.89
CA LEU A 64 3.30 -4.25 1.76
C LEU A 64 4.67 -4.89 1.57
N GLN A 65 5.08 -5.11 0.32
CA GLN A 65 6.39 -5.68 0.00
C GLN A 65 7.54 -4.78 0.48
N TRP A 66 7.41 -3.46 0.29
CA TRP A 66 8.37 -2.48 0.76
C TRP A 66 8.45 -2.45 2.29
N MET A 67 7.32 -2.53 2.99
CA MET A 67 7.28 -2.60 4.45
C MET A 67 7.98 -3.86 4.95
N THR A 68 7.73 -5.03 4.36
CA THR A 68 8.45 -6.26 4.73
C THR A 68 9.97 -6.12 4.58
N HIS A 69 10.44 -5.49 3.50
CA HIS A 69 11.88 -5.44 3.20
C HIS A 69 12.63 -4.29 3.88
N LYS A 70 11.99 -3.14 4.04
CA LYS A 70 12.63 -1.88 4.51
C LYS A 70 12.01 -1.33 5.78
N GLY A 71 10.69 -1.14 5.81
CA GLY A 71 10.03 -0.41 6.88
C GLY A 71 9.95 -1.19 8.20
N ALA A 72 9.43 -2.41 8.13
CA ALA A 72 8.89 -3.16 9.27
C ALA A 72 9.72 -4.41 9.58
N LYS A 73 11.06 -4.33 9.49
CA LYS A 73 11.96 -5.48 9.73
C LYS A 73 11.81 -6.10 11.13
N GLN A 74 11.30 -5.35 12.10
CA GLN A 74 11.13 -5.76 13.50
C GLN A 74 9.65 -5.82 13.91
N THR A 75 8.72 -6.12 12.99
CA THR A 75 7.31 -6.29 13.36
C THR A 75 7.10 -7.58 14.14
N GLN A 76 6.43 -7.47 15.28
CA GLN A 76 6.12 -8.61 16.16
C GLN A 76 4.94 -9.45 15.64
N HIS A 77 3.99 -8.82 14.94
CA HIS A 77 2.83 -9.52 14.40
C HIS A 77 2.97 -9.73 12.89
N LEU A 78 3.05 -11.00 12.49
CA LEU A 78 3.33 -11.43 11.13
C LEU A 78 2.17 -12.26 10.59
N SER A 79 1.88 -12.09 9.31
CA SER A 79 1.00 -12.93 8.51
C SER A 79 1.83 -13.60 7.42
N VAL A 80 1.43 -14.78 7.00
CA VAL A 80 2.15 -15.58 6.01
C VAL A 80 1.50 -15.40 4.64
N GLU A 81 2.31 -15.03 3.65
CA GLU A 81 1.97 -15.11 2.24
C GLU A 81 2.67 -16.33 1.65
N THR A 82 1.90 -17.36 1.30
CA THR A 82 2.42 -18.60 0.72
C THR A 82 2.32 -18.54 -0.79
N SER A 83 3.46 -18.55 -1.47
CA SER A 83 3.55 -18.79 -2.92
C SER A 83 3.72 -20.28 -3.15
N PHE A 84 2.64 -20.94 -3.55
CA PHE A 84 2.63 -22.37 -3.90
C PHE A 84 2.68 -22.52 -5.43
N GLU A 85 3.81 -23.01 -5.95
CA GLU A 85 3.95 -23.31 -7.37
C GLU A 85 3.97 -24.83 -7.56
N GLN A 86 2.91 -25.39 -8.15
CA GLN A 86 2.90 -26.78 -8.60
C GLN A 86 3.09 -26.81 -10.11
N LYS A 87 4.17 -27.44 -10.58
CA LYS A 87 4.38 -27.70 -12.01
C LYS A 87 3.71 -29.01 -12.42
N ASP A 88 3.32 -29.10 -13.68
CA ASP A 88 2.74 -30.32 -14.28
C ASP A 88 3.67 -31.54 -14.17
N THR A 89 4.98 -31.32 -13.99
CA THR A 89 5.98 -32.36 -13.74
C THR A 89 5.95 -32.94 -12.32
N GLY A 90 5.00 -32.51 -11.47
CA GLY A 90 4.91 -32.89 -10.06
C GLY A 90 5.88 -32.12 -9.14
N TYR A 91 6.70 -31.22 -9.67
CA TYR A 91 7.63 -30.41 -8.85
C TYR A 91 6.87 -29.28 -8.14
N VAL A 92 6.87 -29.31 -6.81
CA VAL A 92 6.25 -28.32 -5.95
C VAL A 92 7.32 -27.39 -5.39
N LYS A 93 7.19 -26.09 -5.67
CA LYS A 93 8.02 -25.05 -5.07
C LYS A 93 7.16 -24.18 -4.19
N THR A 94 7.32 -24.33 -2.88
CA THR A 94 6.64 -23.51 -1.88
C THR A 94 7.60 -22.46 -1.36
N LYS A 95 7.22 -21.19 -1.42
CA LYS A 95 7.94 -20.09 -0.78
C LYS A 95 7.02 -19.41 0.23
N TYR A 96 7.53 -19.18 1.43
CA TYR A 96 6.84 -18.44 2.47
C TYR A 96 7.48 -17.05 2.59
N ASP A 97 6.67 -16.02 2.40
CA ASP A 97 7.06 -14.64 2.67
C ASP A 97 6.26 -14.12 3.88
N PHE A 98 6.94 -13.50 4.84
CA PHE A 98 6.28 -12.90 6.00
C PHE A 98 5.91 -11.46 5.70
N ILE A 99 4.66 -11.09 5.95
CA ILE A 99 4.16 -9.73 5.81
C ILE A 99 3.61 -9.23 7.15
N PRO A 100 3.61 -7.91 7.41
CA PRO A 100 2.98 -7.36 8.60
C PRO A 100 1.50 -7.80 8.69
N SER A 101 1.11 -8.37 9.83
CA SER A 101 -0.29 -8.77 10.04
C SER A 101 -1.22 -7.56 10.11
N VAL A 102 -2.53 -7.83 10.11
CA VAL A 102 -3.53 -6.83 10.53
C VAL A 102 -3.19 -6.31 11.94
N GLY A 103 -3.42 -5.02 12.18
CA GLY A 103 -3.05 -4.33 13.42
C GLY A 103 -2.13 -3.13 13.21
N THR A 104 -1.56 -2.64 14.31
CA THR A 104 -0.72 -1.44 14.34
C THR A 104 0.76 -1.79 14.44
N HIS A 105 1.57 -1.16 13.59
CA HIS A 105 3.03 -1.32 13.55
C HIS A 105 3.69 0.05 13.55
N PHE A 106 4.94 0.13 14.01
CA PHE A 106 5.71 1.37 14.02
C PHE A 106 7.04 1.16 13.31
N PHE A 107 7.42 2.14 12.49
CA PHE A 107 8.75 2.17 11.90
C PHE A 107 9.27 3.61 11.80
N SER A 108 10.59 3.76 11.63
CA SER A 108 11.23 5.05 11.38
C SER A 108 11.67 5.15 9.93
N TYR A 109 11.39 6.28 9.28
CA TYR A 109 11.83 6.58 7.91
C TYR A 109 12.32 8.02 7.83
N GLY A 110 13.55 8.21 7.35
CA GLY A 110 14.16 9.54 7.25
C GLY A 110 14.20 10.31 8.58
N GLY A 111 14.31 9.62 9.72
CA GLY A 111 14.27 10.22 11.06
C GLY A 111 12.88 10.54 11.60
N THR A 112 11.81 10.22 10.86
CA THR A 112 10.42 10.42 11.29
C THR A 112 9.77 9.09 11.68
N TRP A 113 9.11 9.04 12.84
CA TRP A 113 8.31 7.89 13.25
C TRP A 113 6.97 7.86 12.52
N ILE A 114 6.68 6.70 11.92
CA ILE A 114 5.46 6.43 11.18
C ILE A 114 4.74 5.25 11.84
N ARG A 115 3.49 5.48 12.22
CA ARG A 115 2.54 4.44 12.62
C ARG A 115 1.85 3.91 11.39
N VAL A 116 1.91 2.61 11.18
CA VAL A 116 1.15 1.88 10.18
C VAL A 116 0.00 1.19 10.88
N GLU A 117 -1.18 1.24 10.30
CA GLU A 117 -2.31 0.47 10.78
C GLU A 117 -3.01 -0.19 9.61
N ARG A 118 -3.01 -1.53 9.60
CA ARG A 118 -3.68 -2.37 8.61
C ARG A 118 -5.00 -2.85 9.21
N THR A 119 -6.10 -2.34 8.71
CA THR A 119 -7.46 -2.71 9.12
C THR A 119 -8.11 -3.60 8.09
N ARG A 120 -8.95 -4.52 8.56
CA ARG A 120 -9.77 -5.41 7.74
C ARG A 120 -11.22 -5.17 8.13
N GLU A 121 -12.03 -4.71 7.20
CA GLU A 121 -13.46 -4.51 7.45
C GLU A 121 -14.18 -5.87 7.39
N GLN A 122 -14.93 -6.19 8.45
CA GLN A 122 -15.62 -7.47 8.57
C GLN A 122 -16.99 -7.49 7.87
N HIS A 123 -17.57 -6.33 7.57
CA HIS A 123 -18.98 -6.21 7.19
C HIS A 123 -19.21 -6.01 5.68
N THR A 124 -18.15 -5.76 4.91
CA THR A 124 -18.21 -5.59 3.45
C THR A 124 -17.36 -6.67 2.77
N LEU A 125 -18.00 -7.79 2.45
CA LEU A 125 -17.42 -8.74 1.50
C LEU A 125 -17.60 -8.15 0.11
N ASP A 126 -16.48 -7.88 -0.58
CA ASP A 126 -16.54 -7.45 -1.97
C ASP A 126 -17.00 -8.64 -2.83
N LEU A 127 -18.23 -8.55 -3.34
CA LEU A 127 -18.92 -9.61 -4.11
C LEU A 127 -18.13 -10.07 -5.35
N GLN A 128 -17.18 -9.25 -5.84
CA GLN A 128 -16.37 -9.56 -7.02
C GLN A 128 -15.07 -10.33 -6.72
N MET A 129 -14.47 -10.12 -5.55
CA MET A 129 -13.11 -10.61 -5.27
C MET A 129 -13.04 -11.68 -4.18
N GLY A 130 -14.13 -11.88 -3.42
CA GLY A 130 -14.19 -12.89 -2.35
C GLY A 130 -13.17 -12.67 -1.22
N VAL A 131 -12.46 -11.55 -1.23
CA VAL A 131 -11.52 -11.12 -0.20
C VAL A 131 -12.16 -10.01 0.63
N PRO A 132 -11.85 -9.98 1.93
CA PRO A 132 -12.26 -8.88 2.81
C PRO A 132 -11.69 -7.54 2.31
N TRP A 133 -12.41 -6.46 2.57
CA TRP A 133 -11.86 -5.12 2.34
C TRP A 133 -10.74 -4.84 3.34
N GLU A 134 -9.56 -4.49 2.84
CA GLU A 134 -8.40 -4.14 3.66
C GLU A 134 -7.90 -2.74 3.33
N THR A 135 -7.47 -2.00 4.34
CA THR A 135 -6.90 -0.66 4.17
C THR A 135 -5.65 -0.54 5.01
N VAL A 136 -4.60 0.05 4.44
CA VAL A 136 -3.38 0.41 5.18
C VAL A 136 -3.37 1.92 5.37
N THR A 137 -3.29 2.35 6.62
CA THR A 137 -3.21 3.75 7.02
C THR A 137 -1.83 4.04 7.59
N LEU A 138 -1.15 5.05 7.05
CA LEU A 138 0.17 5.50 7.47
C LEU A 138 0.03 6.87 8.14
N THR A 139 0.35 6.96 9.41
CA THR A 139 0.29 8.18 10.20
C THR A 139 1.68 8.60 10.62
N ALA A 140 2.15 9.76 10.17
CA ALA A 140 3.46 10.30 10.51
C ALA A 140 3.33 11.58 11.34
N LEU A 141 4.31 11.81 12.21
CA LEU A 141 4.43 13.09 12.92
C LEU A 141 5.00 14.16 11.98
N GLY A 142 4.40 15.34 11.98
CA GLY A 142 4.79 16.48 11.15
C GLY A 142 3.81 16.81 10.03
N ARG A 143 4.22 17.72 9.14
CA ARG A 143 3.39 18.22 8.03
C ARG A 143 3.96 17.90 6.65
N ASN A 144 5.11 17.22 6.59
CA ASN A 144 5.79 17.00 5.33
C ASN A 144 5.21 15.80 4.56
N LYS A 145 4.41 16.08 3.53
CA LYS A 145 3.81 15.07 2.65
C LYS A 145 4.82 14.37 1.74
N SER A 146 6.00 14.96 1.50
CA SER A 146 7.02 14.39 0.60
C SER A 146 7.51 13.02 1.07
N ILE A 147 7.45 12.78 2.38
CA ILE A 147 7.82 11.51 3.00
C ILE A 147 7.01 10.35 2.40
N TYR A 148 5.69 10.54 2.26
CA TYR A 148 4.82 9.51 1.69
C TYR A 148 5.07 9.28 0.21
N PHE A 149 5.30 10.34 -0.56
CA PHE A 149 5.66 10.23 -1.97
C PHE A 149 6.95 9.43 -2.14
N ASN A 150 7.97 9.71 -1.33
CA ASN A 150 9.24 8.98 -1.36
C ASN A 150 9.07 7.50 -1.02
N ILE A 151 8.26 7.17 0.00
CA ILE A 151 7.95 5.79 0.37
C ILE A 151 7.25 5.05 -0.78
N LEU A 152 6.22 5.66 -1.37
CA LEU A 152 5.47 5.06 -2.48
C LEU A 152 6.36 4.88 -3.72
N GLU A 153 7.22 5.85 -4.02
CA GLU A 153 8.14 5.79 -5.15
C GLU A 153 9.22 4.72 -4.94
N GLU A 154 9.78 4.60 -3.73
CA GLU A 154 10.69 3.49 -3.39
C GLU A 154 9.99 2.13 -3.50
N ALA A 155 8.74 2.02 -3.05
CA ALA A 155 7.95 0.81 -3.15
C ALA A 155 7.70 0.42 -4.61
N ARG A 156 7.35 1.40 -5.45
CA ARG A 156 7.19 1.24 -6.90
C ARG A 156 8.49 0.77 -7.56
N GLN A 157 9.62 1.41 -7.25
CA GLN A 157 10.93 1.02 -7.78
C GLN A 157 11.34 -0.39 -7.35
N MET A 158 11.07 -0.76 -6.09
CA MET A 158 11.33 -2.11 -5.59
C MET A 158 10.49 -3.17 -6.34
N ALA A 159 9.21 -2.89 -6.54
CA ALA A 159 8.32 -3.77 -7.30
C ALA A 159 8.79 -3.89 -8.76
N LEU A 160 9.11 -2.77 -9.40
CA LEU A 160 9.63 -2.75 -10.77
C LEU A 160 10.92 -3.54 -10.91
N LYS A 161 11.86 -3.41 -9.97
CA LYS A 161 13.11 -4.19 -9.96
C LYS A 161 12.86 -5.69 -9.82
N LYS A 162 11.82 -6.10 -9.08
CA LYS A 162 11.43 -7.53 -8.97
C LYS A 162 10.83 -8.08 -10.26
N HIS A 163 10.19 -7.22 -11.06
CA HIS A 163 9.65 -7.53 -12.38
C HIS A 163 10.62 -7.26 -13.53
N GLU A 164 11.73 -6.56 -13.26
CA GLU A 164 12.72 -6.20 -14.26
C GLU A 164 13.31 -7.46 -14.91
N GLY A 165 13.31 -7.47 -16.24
CA GLY A 165 13.76 -8.62 -17.01
C GLY A 165 12.86 -9.85 -16.89
N LYS A 166 11.60 -9.73 -16.42
CA LYS A 166 10.61 -10.81 -16.49
C LYS A 166 9.48 -10.47 -17.45
N THR A 167 9.05 -11.45 -18.24
CA THR A 167 7.92 -11.37 -19.16
C THR A 167 6.69 -11.98 -18.49
N VAL A 168 5.62 -11.20 -18.38
CA VAL A 168 4.30 -11.66 -17.89
C VAL A 168 3.54 -12.23 -19.07
N MET A 169 3.12 -13.49 -18.99
CA MET A 169 2.25 -14.08 -19.99
C MET A 169 0.80 -13.78 -19.62
N TYR A 170 -0.05 -13.48 -20.59
CA TYR A 170 -1.48 -13.35 -20.41
C TYR A 170 -2.17 -14.45 -21.21
N SER A 171 -3.20 -15.05 -20.63
CA SER A 171 -4.07 -16.00 -21.32
C SER A 171 -5.50 -15.47 -21.31
N ALA A 172 -6.24 -15.76 -22.37
CA ALA A 172 -7.65 -15.44 -22.46
C ALA A 172 -8.44 -16.41 -21.56
N MET A 173 -9.17 -15.86 -20.58
CA MET A 173 -9.99 -16.61 -19.66
C MET A 173 -11.43 -16.09 -19.79
N GLY A 174 -12.22 -16.74 -20.64
CA GLY A 174 -13.54 -16.24 -21.04
C GLY A 174 -13.41 -14.97 -21.89
N SER A 175 -13.96 -13.85 -21.41
CA SER A 175 -13.93 -12.54 -22.07
C SER A 175 -12.78 -11.63 -21.61
N GLU A 176 -11.95 -12.05 -20.65
CA GLU A 176 -10.90 -11.23 -20.04
C GLU A 176 -9.50 -11.83 -20.24
N TRP A 177 -8.49 -10.96 -20.34
CA TRP A 177 -7.09 -11.36 -20.29
C TRP A 177 -6.62 -11.40 -18.84
N ARG A 178 -6.16 -12.56 -18.39
CA ARG A 178 -5.60 -12.74 -17.04
C ARG A 178 -4.14 -13.14 -17.10
N PRO A 179 -3.28 -12.65 -16.17
CA PRO A 179 -1.91 -13.13 -16.06
C PRO A 179 -1.90 -14.65 -15.89
N PHE A 180 -1.12 -15.33 -16.74
CA PHE A 180 -0.98 -16.78 -16.75
C PHE A 180 0.38 -17.19 -16.17
N GLY A 181 0.33 -17.81 -15.00
CA GLY A 181 1.52 -18.27 -14.27
C GLY A 181 2.41 -17.12 -13.77
N HIS A 182 3.61 -17.47 -13.33
CA HIS A 182 4.56 -16.50 -12.80
C HIS A 182 5.34 -15.78 -13.91
N PRO A 183 5.71 -14.51 -13.69
CA PRO A 183 6.56 -13.77 -14.63
C PRO A 183 7.87 -14.54 -14.89
N ARG A 184 8.11 -14.93 -16.14
CA ARG A 184 9.27 -15.73 -16.54
C ARG A 184 10.46 -14.84 -16.85
N LYS A 185 11.68 -15.24 -16.49
CA LYS A 185 12.88 -14.49 -16.89
C LYS A 185 12.93 -14.35 -18.42
N ARG A 186 13.28 -13.16 -18.90
CA ARG A 186 13.46 -12.87 -20.32
C ARG A 186 14.55 -13.79 -20.86
N ARG A 187 14.21 -14.60 -21.86
CA ARG A 187 15.17 -15.43 -22.58
C ARG A 187 16.08 -14.51 -23.41
N PRO A 188 17.42 -14.59 -23.30
CA PRO A 188 18.32 -13.81 -24.15
C PRO A 188 18.10 -14.16 -25.63
N LEU A 189 18.07 -13.16 -26.51
CA LEU A 189 17.90 -13.38 -27.96
C LEU A 189 19.00 -14.28 -28.53
N THR A 190 20.23 -14.16 -28.01
CA THR A 190 21.38 -15.00 -28.37
C THR A 190 21.20 -16.48 -28.07
N SER A 191 20.24 -16.86 -27.23
CA SER A 191 19.93 -18.27 -26.93
C SER A 191 18.94 -18.90 -27.92
N VAL A 192 18.43 -18.12 -28.88
CA VAL A 192 17.59 -18.59 -29.97
C VAL A 192 18.48 -18.61 -31.22
N VAL A 193 18.80 -19.82 -31.69
CA VAL A 193 19.64 -20.01 -32.87
C VAL A 193 18.74 -19.99 -34.09
N LEU A 194 18.96 -19.03 -34.99
CA LEU A 194 18.26 -18.85 -36.26
C LEU A 194 19.30 -18.72 -37.37
N ASP A 195 18.83 -18.76 -38.62
CA ASP A 195 19.68 -18.46 -39.78
C ASP A 195 20.29 -17.06 -39.68
N GLN A 196 21.48 -16.93 -40.26
CA GLN A 196 22.27 -15.70 -40.21
C GLN A 196 21.47 -14.48 -40.71
N GLY A 197 21.43 -13.42 -39.90
CA GLY A 197 20.76 -12.15 -40.25
C GLY A 197 19.24 -12.14 -40.03
N VAL A 198 18.59 -13.28 -39.76
CA VAL A 198 17.14 -13.30 -39.51
C VAL A 198 16.80 -12.59 -38.21
N SER A 199 17.56 -12.85 -37.15
CA SER A 199 17.32 -12.27 -35.82
C SER A 199 17.50 -10.73 -35.83
N GLU A 200 18.54 -10.26 -36.52
CA GLU A 200 18.93 -8.86 -36.65
C GLU A 200 17.89 -8.10 -37.48
N ARG A 201 17.43 -8.68 -38.58
CA ARG A 201 16.41 -8.08 -39.45
C ARG A 201 15.09 -7.90 -38.72
N ILE A 202 14.61 -8.92 -38.00
CA ILE A 202 13.36 -8.84 -37.24
C ILE A 202 13.49 -7.82 -36.10
N LEU A 203 14.62 -7.84 -35.38
CA LEU A 203 14.86 -6.89 -34.29
C LEU A 203 14.93 -5.44 -34.78
N GLY A 204 15.61 -5.21 -35.91
CA GLY A 204 15.72 -3.88 -36.54
C GLY A 204 14.36 -3.33 -36.94
N ASP A 205 13.55 -4.14 -37.64
CA ASP A 205 12.22 -3.74 -38.07
C ASP A 205 11.26 -3.45 -36.90
N CYS A 206 11.33 -4.24 -35.83
CA CYS A 206 10.56 -3.97 -34.61
C CYS A 206 10.99 -2.66 -33.95
N LYS A 207 12.31 -2.37 -33.89
CA LYS A 207 12.81 -1.10 -33.33
C LYS A 207 12.35 0.09 -34.17
N GLU A 208 12.41 -0.01 -35.49
CA GLU A 208 11.95 1.03 -36.41
C GLU A 208 10.44 1.29 -36.28
N PHE A 209 9.64 0.23 -36.16
CA PHE A 209 8.20 0.36 -35.94
C PHE A 209 7.90 1.11 -34.64
N ILE A 210 8.60 0.77 -33.56
CA ILE A 210 8.43 1.41 -32.24
C ILE A 210 8.91 2.86 -32.25
N SER A 211 9.97 3.19 -33.01
CA SER A 211 10.51 4.56 -33.03
C SER A 211 9.73 5.54 -33.88
N ASN A 212 8.86 5.07 -34.78
CA ASN A 212 8.18 5.91 -35.78
C ASN A 212 6.64 5.97 -35.64
N PRO A 213 6.06 6.26 -34.45
CA PRO A 213 4.59 6.33 -34.30
C PRO A 213 3.97 7.54 -35.02
N SER A 214 4.71 8.64 -35.17
CA SER A 214 4.25 9.86 -35.87
C SER A 214 3.93 9.59 -37.33
N TRP A 215 4.78 8.82 -38.02
CA TRP A 215 4.61 8.50 -39.44
C TRP A 215 3.24 7.85 -39.76
N TYR A 216 2.75 6.99 -38.86
CA TYR A 216 1.44 6.34 -38.96
C TYR A 216 0.29 7.32 -38.69
N THR A 217 0.46 8.17 -37.68
CA THR A 217 -0.52 9.16 -37.26
C THR A 217 -0.73 10.22 -38.34
N ASP A 218 0.35 10.76 -38.90
CA ASP A 218 0.32 11.80 -39.94
C ASP A 218 -0.34 11.32 -41.24
N ARG A 219 -0.31 10.01 -41.49
CA ARG A 219 -0.92 9.37 -42.68
C ARG A 219 -2.30 8.77 -42.41
N GLY A 220 -2.81 8.86 -41.19
CA GLY A 220 -4.09 8.28 -40.80
C GLY A 220 -4.13 6.75 -40.89
N ILE A 221 -2.97 6.07 -40.84
CA ILE A 221 -2.88 4.61 -40.93
C ILE A 221 -2.92 4.02 -39.51
N PRO A 222 -3.70 2.95 -39.24
CA PRO A 222 -3.71 2.31 -37.94
C PRO A 222 -2.32 1.83 -37.49
N TYR A 223 -1.91 2.18 -36.26
CA TYR A 223 -0.62 1.80 -35.69
C TYR A 223 -0.60 0.33 -35.26
N ARG A 224 -0.47 -0.58 -36.23
CA ARG A 224 -0.39 -2.04 -36.04
C ARG A 224 0.53 -2.65 -37.08
N ARG A 225 1.27 -3.69 -36.72
CA ARG A 225 2.14 -4.43 -37.64
C ARG A 225 2.07 -5.93 -37.38
N GLY A 226 1.78 -6.71 -38.43
CA GLY A 226 1.78 -8.16 -38.38
C GLY A 226 3.14 -8.73 -38.75
N LYS A 227 3.49 -9.88 -38.17
CA LYS A 227 4.64 -10.70 -38.55
C LYS A 227 4.15 -12.12 -38.78
N PHE A 228 4.59 -12.72 -39.88
CA PHE A 228 4.28 -14.10 -40.23
C PHE A 228 5.57 -14.90 -40.14
N THR A 229 5.54 -15.99 -39.38
CA THR A 229 6.65 -16.95 -39.25
C THR A 229 6.10 -18.31 -39.61
N GLN A 230 6.72 -18.97 -40.58
CA GLN A 230 6.34 -20.30 -41.04
C GLN A 230 7.53 -21.24 -40.83
N GLU A 231 7.28 -22.38 -40.20
CA GLU A 231 8.23 -23.48 -40.13
C GLU A 231 8.04 -24.37 -41.35
N ASN A 232 9.15 -24.75 -41.98
CA ASN A 232 9.18 -25.86 -42.91
C ASN A 232 9.53 -27.11 -42.10
N TYR A 233 8.62 -28.09 -42.10
CA TYR A 233 8.86 -29.43 -41.55
C TYR A 233 9.79 -30.24 -42.45
#